data_AF-A0A9W8MAS5-F1
#
_entry.id   AF-A0A9W8MAS5-F1
#
_cell.length_a   1.000
_cell.length_b   1.000
_cell.length_c   1.000
_cell.angle_alpha   90.00
_cell.angle_beta   90.00
_cell.angle_gamma   90.00
#
_symmetry.space_group_name_H-M   'P 1'
#
loop_
_entity.id
_entity.type
_entity.pdbx_description
1 polymer ?
#
loop_
_entity_poly.entity_id
_entity_poly.type
_entity_poly.pdbx_seq_one_letter_code
_entity_poly.pdbx_strand_id
1 'polypeptide(L)'
;MSSEESALWSVVFFKVEDTIFQVPQRRFTENSEVFADMFLIPQAGDAEDVEGRDKEHPIVLDGYEAADLRALMKVLYPAYVDSLSLLVVRRL
;
A
#
# COMPACT_ATOMS: atom_id res chain seq x y z
N MET A 1 -14.96 3.82 -16.74
CA MET A 1 -13.70 3.21 -16.26
C MET A 1 -14.11 2.15 -15.26
N SER A 2 -13.71 0.90 -15.47
CA SER A 2 -14.09 -0.20 -14.55
C SER A 2 -13.50 0.10 -13.18
N SER A 3 -14.25 -0.10 -12.09
CA SER A 3 -13.78 0.13 -10.71
C SER A 3 -12.45 -0.58 -10.39
N GLU A 4 -12.15 -1.65 -11.13
CA GLU A 4 -10.94 -2.44 -11.03
C GLU A 4 -9.68 -1.71 -11.56
N GLU A 5 -9.80 -0.86 -12.59
CA GLU A 5 -8.68 -0.06 -13.10
C GLU A 5 -8.28 1.05 -12.12
N SER A 6 -9.22 1.56 -11.32
CA SER A 6 -8.91 2.61 -10.34
C SER A 6 -8.13 2.06 -9.14
N ALA A 7 -8.37 0.81 -8.74
CA ALA A 7 -7.65 0.16 -7.65
C ALA A 7 -6.18 -0.15 -8.01
N LEU A 8 -5.89 -0.39 -9.30
CA LEU A 8 -4.54 -0.63 -9.81
C LEU A 8 -3.58 0.53 -9.56
N TRP A 9 -4.09 1.77 -9.59
CA TRP A 9 -3.31 3.00 -9.40
C TRP A 9 -3.59 3.69 -8.07
N SER A 10 -4.44 3.09 -7.24
CA SER A 10 -4.82 3.65 -5.95
C SER A 10 -3.67 3.58 -4.95
N VAL A 11 -3.56 4.62 -4.13
CA VAL A 11 -2.64 4.71 -3.01
C VAL A 11 -3.45 4.79 -1.72
N VAL A 12 -2.82 4.36 -0.64
CA VAL A 12 -3.35 4.47 0.71
C VAL A 12 -2.33 5.15 1.61
N PHE A 13 -2.82 5.97 2.52
CA PHE A 13 -2.02 6.70 3.50
C PHE A 13 -2.11 6.03 4.87
N PHE A 14 -0.97 5.64 5.44
CA PHE A 14 -0.87 5.12 6.79
C PHE A 14 -0.12 6.10 7.68
N LYS A 15 -0.58 6.28 8.92
CA LYS A 15 0.18 6.98 9.96
C LYS A 15 0.64 5.97 10.99
N VAL A 16 1.96 5.91 11.21
CA VAL A 16 2.59 5.06 12.22
C VAL A 16 3.56 5.94 12.99
N GLU A 17 3.38 6.02 14.31
CA GLU A 17 4.05 7.01 15.14
C GLU A 17 3.87 8.43 14.55
N ASP A 18 4.97 9.16 14.34
CA ASP A 18 4.99 10.50 13.75
C ASP A 18 5.22 10.51 12.22
N THR A 19 5.15 9.33 11.57
CA THR A 19 5.44 9.19 10.13
C THR A 19 4.19 8.87 9.31
N ILE A 20 4.02 9.56 8.18
CA ILE A 20 3.00 9.24 7.18
C ILE A 20 3.65 8.49 6.00
N PHE A 21 3.09 7.33 5.67
CA PHE A 21 3.48 6.48 4.56
C PHE A 21 2.42 6.55 3.47
N GLN A 22 2.81 6.93 2.26
CA GLN A 22 2.00 6.80 1.07
C GLN A 22 2.45 5.55 0.30
N VAL A 23 1.56 4.59 0.13
CA VAL A 23 1.91 3.29 -0.48
C VAL A 23 0.87 2.86 -1.49
N PRO A 24 1.23 2.09 -2.53
CA PRO A 24 0.23 1.52 -3.42
C PRO A 24 -0.70 0.58 -2.65
N GLN A 25 -1.99 0.62 -2.98
CA GLN A 25 -3.00 -0.20 -2.30
C GLN A 25 -2.93 -1.67 -2.75
N ARG A 26 -2.63 -1.88 -4.03
CA ARG A 26 -2.71 -3.17 -4.71
C ARG A 26 -2.04 -4.33 -3.98
N ARG A 27 -0.80 -4.17 -3.49
CA ARG A 27 -0.10 -5.29 -2.82
C ARG A 27 -0.70 -5.63 -1.47
N PHE A 28 -1.36 -4.70 -0.79
CA PHE A 28 -2.07 -5.00 0.44
C PHE A 28 -3.33 -5.82 0.15
N THR A 29 -4.12 -5.42 -0.84
CA THR A 29 -5.31 -6.17 -1.29
C THR A 29 -4.96 -7.57 -1.80
N GLU A 30 -3.87 -7.73 -2.56
CA GLU A 30 -3.44 -9.03 -3.09
C GLU A 30 -2.94 -10.01 -2.01
N ASN A 31 -2.39 -9.50 -0.90
CA ASN A 31 -1.73 -10.31 0.12
C ASN A 31 -2.47 -10.36 1.47
N SER A 32 -3.61 -9.69 1.59
CA SER A 32 -4.40 -9.65 2.82
C SER A 32 -5.87 -9.41 2.52
N GLU A 33 -6.69 -10.42 2.84
CA GLU A 33 -8.14 -10.33 2.76
C GLU A 33 -8.68 -9.21 3.67
N VAL A 34 -8.07 -9.00 4.84
CA VAL A 34 -8.46 -7.91 5.75
C VAL A 34 -8.32 -6.55 5.08
N PHE A 35 -7.20 -6.30 4.39
CA PHE A 35 -7.03 -5.05 3.65
C PHE A 35 -7.97 -4.98 2.43
N ALA A 36 -8.15 -6.10 1.72
CA ALA A 36 -9.07 -6.15 0.60
C ALA A 36 -10.51 -5.77 1.00
N ASP A 37 -11.01 -6.38 2.07
CA ASP A 37 -12.34 -6.14 2.60
C ASP A 37 -12.46 -4.70 3.10
N MET A 38 -11.49 -4.22 3.89
CA MET A 38 -11.49 -2.86 4.44
C MET A 38 -11.62 -1.78 3.35
N PHE A 39 -11.03 -2.02 2.17
CA PHE A 39 -11.10 -1.10 1.04
C PHE A 39 -12.37 -1.24 0.18
N LEU A 40 -13.11 -2.33 0.31
CA LEU A 40 -14.38 -2.58 -0.37
C LEU A 40 -15.59 -2.14 0.46
N ILE A 41 -15.42 -2.01 1.79
CA ILE A 41 -16.48 -1.53 2.67
C ILE A 41 -16.88 -0.11 2.25
N PRO A 42 -18.16 0.12 1.86
CA PRO A 42 -18.66 1.45 1.60
C PRO A 42 -18.50 2.28 2.87
N GLN A 43 -17.71 3.34 2.79
CA GLN A 43 -17.50 4.25 3.91
C GLN A 43 -18.82 5.00 4.15
N ALA A 44 -19.49 4.67 5.25
CA ALA A 44 -20.74 5.31 5.66
C ALA A 44 -20.39 6.66 6.31
N GLY A 45 -20.40 7.73 5.53
CA GLY A 45 -20.04 9.08 5.99
C GLY A 45 -19.95 10.07 4.84
N ASP A 46 -19.60 11.31 5.16
CA ASP A 46 -19.24 12.29 4.14
C ASP A 46 -17.94 11.83 3.44
N ALA A 47 -17.78 12.15 2.15
CA ALA A 47 -16.61 11.73 1.37
C ALA A 47 -15.26 12.25 1.92
N GLU A 48 -15.30 13.17 2.88
CA GLU A 48 -14.15 13.70 3.60
C GLU A 48 -13.69 12.80 4.76
N ASP A 49 -14.52 11.93 5.30
CA ASP A 49 -14.17 11.09 6.47
C ASP A 49 -13.55 9.73 6.10
N VAL A 50 -13.18 9.54 4.82
CA VAL A 50 -12.64 8.27 4.33
C VAL A 50 -11.21 8.06 4.80
N GLU A 51 -11.00 7.11 5.71
CA GLU A 51 -9.67 6.75 6.18
C GLU A 51 -8.76 6.24 5.05
N GLY A 52 -7.51 6.70 5.07
CA GLY A 52 -6.46 6.33 4.13
C GLY A 52 -6.50 7.08 2.80
N ARG A 53 -7.41 8.04 2.61
CA ARG A 53 -7.59 8.78 1.35
C ARG A 53 -6.43 9.74 1.05
N ASP A 54 -5.96 10.46 2.06
CA ASP A 54 -4.93 11.48 1.95
C ASP A 54 -4.12 11.62 3.26
N LYS A 55 -3.26 12.63 3.34
CA LYS A 55 -2.36 12.82 4.49
C LYS A 55 -3.09 13.33 5.72
N GLU A 56 -4.20 14.03 5.50
CA GLU A 56 -5.06 14.60 6.53
C GLU A 56 -5.98 13.52 7.12
N HIS A 57 -6.30 12.49 6.32
CA HIS A 57 -7.14 11.35 6.70
C HIS A 57 -6.38 10.02 6.52
N PRO A 58 -5.27 9.75 7.25
CA PRO A 58 -4.55 8.49 7.14
C PRO A 58 -5.24 7.38 7.95
N ILE A 59 -4.98 6.12 7.61
CA ILE A 59 -5.25 4.99 8.51
C ILE A 59 -4.20 5.02 9.62
N VAL A 60 -4.63 5.23 10.86
CA VAL A 60 -3.74 5.31 12.03
C VAL A 60 -3.48 3.92 12.58
N LEU A 61 -2.20 3.53 12.67
CA LEU A 61 -1.77 2.23 13.22
C LEU A 61 -1.12 2.44 14.59
N ASP A 62 -1.96 2.63 15.61
CA ASP A 62 -1.50 2.81 16.98
C ASP A 62 -0.86 1.53 17.55
N GLY A 63 0.26 1.70 18.25
CA GLY A 63 0.99 0.58 18.89
C GLY A 63 1.93 -0.19 17.97
N TYR A 64 2.09 0.22 16.70
CA TYR A 64 3.07 -0.33 15.76
C TYR A 64 4.26 0.62 15.59
N GLU A 65 5.44 0.05 15.34
CA GLU A 65 6.63 0.85 15.03
C GLU A 65 6.70 1.16 13.52
N ALA A 66 7.15 2.36 13.16
CA ALA A 66 7.37 2.70 11.76
C ALA A 66 8.42 1.79 11.09
N ALA A 67 9.32 1.18 11.88
CA ALA A 67 10.29 0.20 11.40
C ALA A 67 9.64 -1.08 10.88
N ASP A 68 8.59 -1.55 11.55
CA ASP A 68 7.87 -2.77 11.18
C ASP A 68 7.09 -2.58 9.88
N LEU A 69 6.40 -1.44 9.74
CA LEU A 69 5.72 -1.13 8.48
C LEU A 69 6.71 -1.03 7.32
N ARG A 70 7.89 -0.42 7.52
CA ARG A 70 8.97 -0.41 6.51
C ARG A 70 9.45 -1.81 6.16
N ALA A 71 9.57 -2.71 7.14
CA ALA A 71 9.95 -4.10 6.90
C ALA A 71 8.88 -4.82 6.06
N LEU A 72 7.60 -4.65 6.40
CA LEU A 72 6.47 -5.18 5.61
C LEU A 72 6.50 -4.64 4.18
N MET A 73 6.75 -3.35 3.99
CA MET A 73 6.86 -2.74 2.66
C MET A 73 7.97 -3.39 1.81
N LYS A 74 9.11 -3.76 2.40
CA LYS A 74 10.17 -4.47 1.66
C LYS A 74 9.74 -5.87 1.20
N VAL A 75 8.86 -6.53 1.94
CA VAL A 75 8.31 -7.83 1.59
C VAL A 75 7.25 -7.70 0.50
N LEU A 76 6.35 -6.71 0.60
CA LEU A 76 5.28 -6.47 -0.36
C LEU A 76 5.78 -5.86 -1.69
N TYR A 77 6.86 -5.08 -1.62
CA TYR A 77 7.49 -4.40 -2.75
C TYR A 77 8.97 -4.78 -2.82
N PRO A 78 9.28 -6.05 -3.14
CA PRO A 78 10.66 -6.43 -3.36
C PRO A 78 11.20 -5.60 -4.53
N ALA A 79 12.27 -4.85 -4.28
CA ALA A 79 13.00 -4.21 -5.36
C ALA A 79 13.42 -5.33 -6.33
N TYR A 80 12.97 -5.23 -7.59
CA TYR A 80 13.48 -6.11 -8.63
C TYR A 80 14.97 -5.77 -8.79
N VAL A 81 15.82 -6.50 -8.07
CA VAL A 81 17.26 -6.43 -8.29
C VAL A 81 17.49 -7.13 -9.62
N ASP A 82 17.52 -6.33 -10.68
CA ASP A 82 17.69 -6.66 -12.09
C ASP A 82 17.95 -8.14 -12.40
N SER A 83 16.88 -8.92 -12.59
CA SER A 83 16.99 -10.21 -13.29
C SER A 83 17.44 -10.03 -14.76
N LEU A 84 17.34 -8.79 -15.28
CA LEU A 84 17.86 -8.42 -16.60
C LEU A 84 19.39 -8.27 -16.63
N SER A 85 20.02 -7.90 -15.51
CA SER A 85 21.49 -7.83 -15.42
C SER A 85 22.13 -9.23 -15.52
N LEU A 86 21.44 -10.28 -15.06
CA LEU A 86 21.88 -11.67 -15.22
C LEU A 86 21.73 -12.21 -16.65
N LEU A 87 20.81 -11.66 -17.46
CA LEU A 87 20.65 -12.06 -18.86
C LEU A 87 21.74 -11.46 -19.77
N VAL A 88 22.22 -10.25 -19.46
CA VAL A 88 23.27 -9.58 -20.24
C VAL A 88 24.65 -10.22 -19.98
N VAL A 89 24.95 -10.62 -18.74
CA VAL A 89 26.25 -11.24 -18.40
C VAL A 89 26.39 -12.66 -18.95
N ARG A 90 25.28 -13.39 -19.18
CA ARG A 90 25.32 -14.76 -19.74
C ARG A 90 25.47 -14.81 -21.27
N ARG A 91 25.63 -13.66 -21.92
CA ARG A 91 25.76 -13.55 -23.39
C ARG A 91 27.06 -12.90 -23.85
N LEU A 92 28.09 -12.89 -23.00
CA LEU A 92 29.46 -12.51 -23.33
C LEU A 92 30.41 -13.69 -23.14
#